data_AF-A0A168MBW6-F1
#
_entry.id   AF-A0A168MBW6-F1
#
_cell.length_a   1.000
_cell.length_b   1.000
_cell.length_c   1.000
_cell.angle_alpha   90.00
_cell.angle_beta   90.00
_cell.angle_gamma   90.00
#
_symmetry.space_group_name_H-M   'P 1'
#
loop_
_entity.id
_entity.type
_entity.pdbx_description
1 polymer ?
#
loop_
_entity_poly.entity_id
_entity_poly.type
_entity_poly.pdbx_seq_one_letter_code
_entity_poly.pdbx_strand_id
1 'polypeptide(L)'
;MSRFFYIARAALNPPTSLCKKLFPAIGERHDRLAPKELSPGDPIQPTVAENSFVQVIMMFKKTFIQDSVLVMELHPCYPIWQQSIFSDPAHLSFISSMLALICKGYAAN
;
A
#
# COMPACT_ATOMS: atom_id res chain seq x y z
N MET A 1 -13.50 -19.24 -18.99
CA MET A 1 -14.48 -18.18 -18.69
C MET A 1 -13.76 -17.05 -17.99
N SER A 2 -13.61 -15.89 -18.64
CA SER A 2 -12.99 -14.70 -18.03
C SER A 2 -13.95 -14.14 -16.99
N ARG A 3 -13.63 -14.31 -15.70
CA ARG A 3 -14.32 -13.63 -14.61
C ARG A 3 -13.65 -12.27 -14.47
N PHE A 4 -14.27 -11.21 -15.00
CA PHE A 4 -13.71 -9.87 -14.86
C PHE A 4 -13.94 -9.40 -13.42
N PHE A 5 -12.84 -9.29 -12.65
CA PHE A 5 -12.86 -8.77 -11.28
C PHE A 5 -12.78 -7.25 -11.32
N TYR A 6 -13.92 -6.56 -11.36
CA TYR A 6 -13.93 -5.10 -11.14
C TYR A 6 -14.08 -4.82 -9.65
N ILE A 7 -12.97 -4.52 -8.99
CA ILE A 7 -12.97 -3.95 -7.64
C ILE A 7 -12.74 -2.45 -7.82
N ALA A 8 -13.68 -1.63 -7.31
CA ALA A 8 -13.46 -0.20 -7.27
C ALA A 8 -12.16 0.11 -6.51
N ARG A 9 -11.28 0.92 -7.09
CA ARG A 9 -10.11 1.43 -6.37
C ARG A 9 -10.60 2.15 -5.11
N ALA A 10 -9.95 1.90 -3.96
CA ALA A 10 -10.38 2.33 -2.62
C ALA A 10 -11.64 1.68 -2.01
N ALA A 11 -12.05 0.47 -2.43
CA ALA A 11 -13.19 -0.21 -1.80
C ALA A 11 -12.97 -0.55 -0.30
N LEU A 12 -11.72 -0.86 0.08
CA LEU A 12 -11.25 -0.94 1.47
C LEU A 12 -9.88 -0.29 1.59
N ASN A 13 -9.70 0.52 2.64
CA ASN A 13 -8.39 1.06 2.96
C ASN A 13 -7.53 -0.03 3.62
N PRO A 14 -6.29 -0.26 3.14
CA PRO A 14 -5.38 -1.20 3.79
C PRO A 14 -5.01 -0.72 5.21
N PRO A 15 -4.72 -1.63 6.15
CA PRO A 15 -4.32 -1.26 7.50
C PRO A 15 -3.11 -0.33 7.50
N THR A 16 -3.17 0.78 8.25
CA THR A 16 -2.06 1.74 8.36
C THR A 16 -0.78 1.08 8.87
N SER A 17 -0.91 0.13 9.81
CA SER A 17 0.21 -0.66 10.33
C SER A 17 0.91 -1.47 9.23
N LEU A 18 0.14 -2.04 8.31
CA LEU A 18 0.66 -2.80 7.18
C LEU A 18 1.31 -1.87 6.14
N CYS A 19 0.68 -0.74 5.84
CA CYS A 19 1.27 0.28 4.97
C CYS A 19 2.61 0.79 5.53
N LYS A 20 2.75 0.96 6.84
CA LYS A 20 4.01 1.39 7.47
C LYS A 20 5.16 0.39 7.27
N LYS A 21 4.85 -0.92 7.20
CA LYS A 21 5.85 -1.98 6.95
C LYS A 21 6.37 -1.98 5.51
N LEU A 22 5.58 -1.49 4.55
CA LEU A 22 6.00 -1.37 3.17
C LEU A 22 6.85 -0.10 2.98
N PHE A 23 8.12 -0.22 2.57
CA PHE A 23 9.07 0.90 2.51
C PHE A 23 9.10 1.74 3.81
N PRO A 24 9.62 1.20 4.94
CA PRO A 24 9.61 1.88 6.24
C PRO A 24 10.30 3.25 6.22
N ALA A 25 11.44 3.35 5.53
CA ALA A 25 12.24 4.57 5.43
C ALA A 25 11.48 5.76 4.79
N ILE A 26 10.44 5.49 4.00
CA ILE A 26 9.62 6.54 3.38
C ILE A 26 8.74 7.23 4.42
N GLY A 27 8.29 6.52 5.46
CA GLY A 27 7.57 7.12 6.58
C GLY A 27 8.43 8.12 7.33
N GLU A 28 9.63 7.70 7.70
CA GLU A 28 10.61 8.57 8.35
C GLU A 28 10.97 9.78 7.48
N ARG A 29 11.22 9.56 6.18
CA ARG A 29 11.48 10.65 5.24
C ARG A 29 10.31 11.62 5.20
N HIS A 30 9.08 11.14 5.04
CA HIS A 30 7.90 12.00 5.04
C HIS A 30 7.78 12.85 6.32
N ASP A 31 8.02 12.27 7.49
CA ASP A 31 7.94 12.99 8.77
C ASP A 31 9.06 14.01 8.97
N ARG A 32 10.21 13.81 8.31
CA ARG A 32 11.32 14.78 8.23
C ARG A 32 11.06 15.90 7.23
N LEU A 33 10.31 15.60 6.16
CA LEU A 33 9.91 16.53 5.11
C LEU A 33 8.67 17.36 5.46
N ALA A 34 7.90 16.94 6.47
CA ALA A 34 6.83 17.75 7.04
C ALA A 34 7.38 19.13 7.43
N PRO A 35 6.58 20.21 7.39
CA PRO A 35 7.05 21.55 7.67
C PRO A 35 7.48 21.67 9.14
N LYS A 36 8.71 21.25 9.43
CA LYS A 36 9.49 21.73 10.54
C LYS A 36 10.16 22.98 10.02
N GLU A 37 10.07 24.07 10.77
CA GLU A 37 10.95 25.21 10.57
C GLU A 37 12.36 24.64 10.40
N LEU A 38 12.90 24.80 9.18
CA LEU A 38 14.24 24.31 8.86
C LEU A 38 15.17 24.99 9.85
N SER A 39 15.68 24.22 10.81
CA SER A 39 16.71 24.70 11.71
C SER A 39 17.84 25.26 10.82
N PRO A 40 18.36 26.46 11.09
CA PRO A 40 19.36 27.12 10.23
C PRO A 40 20.64 26.30 9.97
N GLY A 41 20.82 25.16 10.65
CA GLY A 41 21.96 24.26 10.51
C GLY A 41 21.69 22.93 9.81
N ASP A 42 20.48 22.64 9.30
CA ASP A 42 20.21 21.39 8.56
C ASP A 42 20.72 21.51 7.11
N PRO A 43 21.71 20.69 6.69
CA PRO A 43 22.42 20.89 5.42
C PRO A 43 21.63 20.46 4.17
N ILE A 44 20.44 19.90 4.33
CA ILE A 44 19.65 19.35 3.21
C ILE A 44 18.27 20.01 3.23
N GLN A 45 18.10 21.05 2.42
CA GLN A 45 16.76 21.47 2.03
C GLN A 45 16.20 20.43 1.06
N PRO A 46 15.04 19.82 1.36
CA PRO A 46 14.43 18.87 0.46
C PRO A 46 14.08 19.52 -0.86
N THR A 47 14.52 18.91 -1.96
CA THR A 47 14.15 19.40 -3.29
C THR A 47 12.70 19.07 -3.60
N VAL A 48 12.05 19.86 -4.46
CA VAL A 48 10.66 19.62 -4.92
C VAL A 48 10.50 18.17 -5.42
N ALA A 49 11.51 17.64 -6.12
CA ALA A 49 11.51 16.26 -6.61
C ALA A 49 11.48 15.21 -5.47
N GLU A 50 12.26 15.40 -4.40
CA GLU A 50 12.25 14.48 -3.25
C GLU A 50 10.88 14.47 -2.57
N ASN A 51 10.30 15.65 -2.34
CA ASN A 51 8.96 15.79 -1.75
C ASN A 51 7.89 15.09 -2.59
N SER A 52 7.89 15.32 -3.91
CA SER A 52 6.96 14.66 -4.83
C SER A 52 7.16 13.15 -4.86
N PHE A 53 8.40 12.67 -4.88
CA PHE A 53 8.69 11.23 -4.91
C PHE A 53 8.22 10.53 -3.63
N VAL A 54 8.46 11.12 -2.45
CA VAL A 54 7.98 10.59 -1.18
C VAL A 54 6.45 10.49 -1.15
N GLN A 55 5.73 11.50 -1.68
CA GLN A 55 4.28 11.44 -1.79
C GLN A 55 3.79 10.33 -2.73
N VAL A 56 4.45 10.16 -3.88
CA VAL A 56 4.13 9.07 -4.83
C VAL A 56 4.31 7.72 -4.16
N ILE A 57 5.40 7.50 -3.41
CA ILE A 57 5.60 6.23 -2.72
C ILE A 57 4.56 6.03 -1.59
N MET A 58 4.16 7.08 -0.89
CA MET A 58 3.09 7.00 0.12
C MET A 58 1.74 6.56 -0.48
N MET A 59 1.39 7.09 -1.66
CA MET A 59 0.18 6.67 -2.39
C MET A 59 0.32 5.25 -2.97
N PHE A 60 1.50 4.95 -3.50
CA PHE A 60 1.83 3.64 -4.03
C PHE A 60 1.68 2.56 -2.96
N LYS A 61 2.13 2.81 -1.73
CA LYS A 61 2.02 1.85 -0.63
C LYS A 61 0.59 1.36 -0.39
N LYS A 62 -0.39 2.27 -0.46
CA LYS A 62 -1.81 1.92 -0.26
C LYS A 62 -2.36 1.12 -1.44
N THR A 63 -2.13 1.61 -2.65
CA THR A 63 -2.62 0.96 -3.88
C THR A 63 -1.99 -0.40 -4.08
N PHE A 64 -0.69 -0.53 -3.82
CA PHE A 64 0.03 -1.79 -3.93
C PHE A 64 -0.50 -2.87 -2.98
N ILE A 65 -0.74 -2.55 -1.69
CA ILE A 65 -1.32 -3.52 -0.73
C ILE A 65 -2.78 -3.87 -1.07
N GLN A 66 -3.56 -2.91 -1.57
CA GLN A 66 -4.93 -3.20 -2.00
C GLN A 66 -4.94 -4.13 -3.21
N ASP A 67 -4.16 -3.80 -4.24
CA ASP A 67 -4.17 -4.49 -5.52
C ASP A 67 -3.42 -5.84 -5.43
N SER A 68 -2.47 -6.00 -4.48
CA SER A 68 -1.75 -7.25 -4.30
C SER A 68 -2.65 -8.44 -4.01
N VAL A 69 -3.82 -8.24 -3.37
CA VAL A 69 -4.78 -9.33 -3.13
C VAL A 69 -5.20 -10.00 -4.44
N LEU A 70 -5.54 -9.20 -5.45
CA LEU A 70 -5.92 -9.72 -6.77
C LEU A 70 -4.71 -10.25 -7.54
N VAL A 71 -3.57 -9.55 -7.50
CA VAL A 71 -2.37 -9.98 -8.23
C VAL A 71 -1.81 -11.29 -7.65
N MET A 72 -1.93 -11.53 -6.35
CA MET A 72 -1.56 -12.80 -5.71
C MET A 72 -2.46 -13.95 -6.16
N GLU A 73 -3.76 -13.70 -6.37
CA GLU A 73 -4.69 -14.69 -6.91
C GLU A 73 -4.39 -15.02 -8.39
N LEU A 74 -4.08 -13.99 -9.20
CA LEU A 74 -3.76 -14.15 -10.63
C LEU A 74 -2.37 -14.72 -10.88
N HIS A 75 -1.39 -14.38 -10.03
CA HIS A 75 0.03 -14.69 -10.21
C HIS A 75 0.68 -15.17 -8.89
N PRO A 76 0.29 -16.33 -8.35
CA PRO A 76 0.77 -16.81 -7.05
C PRO A 76 2.27 -17.13 -7.01
N CYS A 77 2.91 -17.31 -8.16
CA CYS A 77 4.33 -17.69 -8.26
C CYS A 77 5.30 -16.50 -8.30
N TYR A 78 4.84 -15.25 -8.12
CA TYR A 78 5.78 -14.12 -8.12
C TYR A 78 6.67 -14.10 -6.87
N PRO A 79 7.99 -13.88 -7.02
CA PRO A 79 8.92 -13.85 -5.89
C PRO A 79 8.59 -12.79 -4.83
N ILE A 80 7.92 -11.71 -5.21
CA ILE A 80 7.56 -10.63 -4.29
C ILE A 80 6.64 -11.12 -3.15
N TRP A 81 5.84 -12.17 -3.37
CA TRP A 81 4.95 -12.74 -2.35
C TRP A 81 5.67 -13.49 -1.23
N GLN A 82 6.97 -13.81 -1.40
CA GLN A 82 7.79 -14.43 -0.36
C GLN A 82 8.28 -13.42 0.71
N GLN A 83 8.02 -12.12 0.49
CA GLN A 83 8.36 -11.09 1.47
C GLN A 83 7.48 -11.23 2.72
N SER A 84 8.08 -11.06 3.91
CA SER A 84 7.42 -11.28 5.20
C SER A 84 6.15 -10.45 5.40
N ILE A 85 6.02 -9.30 4.73
CA ILE A 85 4.83 -8.46 4.76
C ILE A 85 3.57 -9.18 4.26
N PHE A 86 3.71 -10.11 3.31
CA PHE A 86 2.56 -10.84 2.75
C PHE A 86 2.13 -12.03 3.61
N SER A 87 3.01 -12.50 4.49
CA SER A 87 2.70 -13.50 5.52
C SER A 87 2.26 -12.87 6.85
N ASP A 88 2.21 -11.53 6.92
CA ASP A 88 1.81 -10.81 8.12
C ASP A 88 0.33 -11.10 8.46
N PRO A 89 -0.02 -11.36 9.74
CA PRO A 89 -1.40 -11.61 10.12
C PRO A 89 -2.37 -10.49 9.72
N ALA A 90 -1.92 -9.22 9.73
CA ALA A 90 -2.75 -8.10 9.29
C ALA A 90 -3.00 -8.11 7.78
N HIS A 91 -2.04 -8.61 6.98
CA HIS A 91 -2.22 -8.80 5.55
C HIS A 91 -3.18 -9.95 5.25
N LEU A 92 -3.02 -11.09 5.92
CA LEU A 92 -3.92 -12.25 5.75
C LEU A 92 -5.37 -11.92 6.16
N SER A 93 -5.55 -11.16 7.23
CA SER A 93 -6.86 -10.64 7.64
C SER A 93 -7.45 -9.67 6.60
N PHE A 94 -6.60 -8.84 5.99
CA PHE A 94 -7.01 -7.91 4.94
C PHE A 94 -7.42 -8.65 3.65
N ILE A 95 -6.67 -9.67 3.21
CA ILE A 95 -7.07 -10.56 2.11
C ILE A 95 -8.48 -11.10 2.34
N SER A 96 -8.73 -11.66 3.52
CA SER A 96 -10.04 -12.24 3.85
C SER A 96 -11.17 -11.21 3.77
N SER A 97 -10.92 -9.98 4.25
CA SER A 97 -11.89 -8.89 4.19
C SER A 97 -12.19 -8.44 2.76
N MET A 98 -11.17 -8.37 1.91
CA MET A 98 -11.30 -8.03 0.49
C MET A 98 -12.06 -9.12 -0.27
N LEU A 99 -11.73 -10.40 -0.06
CA LEU A 99 -12.46 -11.52 -0.66
C LEU A 99 -13.93 -11.53 -0.24
N ALA A 100 -14.22 -11.25 1.03
CA ALA A 100 -15.61 -11.13 1.49
C ALA A 100 -16.37 -9.99 0.78
N LEU A 101 -15.72 -8.85 0.52
CA LEU A 101 -16.33 -7.73 -0.20
C LEU A 101 -16.58 -8.10 -1.67
N ILE A 102 -15.62 -8.74 -2.33
CA ILE A 102 -15.75 -9.24 -3.69
C ILE A 102 -16.92 -10.22 -3.79
N CYS A 103 -17.01 -11.19 -2.87
CA CYS A 103 -18.12 -12.14 -2.79
C CYS A 103 -19.49 -11.47 -2.56
N LYS A 104 -19.56 -10.42 -1.74
CA LYS A 104 -20.80 -9.65 -1.55
C LYS A 104 -21.20 -8.89 -2.81
N GLY A 105 -20.24 -8.34 -3.56
CA GLY A 105 -20.49 -7.73 -4.87
C GLY A 105 -21.07 -8.71 -5.89
N TYR A 106 -20.74 -10.01 -5.79
CA TYR A 106 -21.35 -11.06 -6.61
C TYR A 106 -22.78 -11.43 -6.20
N ALA A 107 -23.18 -11.19 -4.95
CA ALA A 107 -24.52 -11.54 -4.46
C ALA A 107 -25.57 -10.43 -4.66
N ALA A 108 -25.13 -9.23 -5.07
CA ALA A 108 -25.98 -8.05 -5.30
C ALA A 108 -26.27 -7.78 -6.79
N ASN A 109 -25.79 -8.64 -7.70
CA ASN A 109 -26.06 -8.64 -9.14
C ASN A 109 -26.77 -9.92 -9.54
#